data_AF-A0A9D7Z9H2-F1
#
_entry.id   AF-A0A9D7Z9H2-F1
#
_cell.length_a   1.000
_cell.length_b   1.000
_cell.length_c   1.000
_cell.angle_alpha   90.00
_cell.angle_beta   90.00
_cell.angle_gamma   90.00
#
_symmetry.space_group_name_H-M   'P 1'
#
loop_
_entity.id
_entity.type
_entity.pdbx_description
1 polymer ?
#
loop_
_entity_poly.entity_id
_entity_poly.type
_entity_poly.pdbx_seq_one_letter_code
_entity_poly.pdbx_strand_id
1 'polypeptide(L)'
;MKNSFIILLGLIITSLLLVKMFCYQVRYDEVAVQTTFDKADNSSIRETPGLKWRWPWPINKVALYPKRLQVLEDKIEELQTADGKSVIVRTYLTWRISNPLDFYITLKSPSEANRQMSSRLREIRGLISKYRFDELVNTDRDSLKLDQIELQAANSLNTALKQAGYGIEVESVGIHKIILPESTTEKVFETMIASRERLAENALQEGQAQASAIRSEASSARDRILAFAERKAQVIRSLGDREAAQQYANFAKDEDFAIFLRKIDALQKMLDHNTTFVLSAESLGILDWFNKDPASPELPLPQESQK
;
A
#
# COMPACT_ATOMS: atom_id res chain seq x y z
N MET A 1 21.41 -68.13 56.13
CA MET A 1 21.93 -67.22 55.09
C MET A 1 20.85 -66.32 54.49
N LYS A 2 19.66 -66.83 54.13
CA LYS A 2 18.53 -66.02 53.60
C LYS A 2 18.08 -64.88 54.52
N ASN A 3 17.98 -65.11 55.84
CA ASN A 3 17.54 -64.08 56.80
C ASN A 3 18.60 -62.98 57.01
N SER A 4 19.88 -63.34 57.05
CA SER A 4 20.98 -62.38 57.14
C SER A 4 21.05 -61.48 55.90
N PHE A 5 20.76 -62.02 54.72
CA PHE A 5 20.67 -61.26 53.48
C PHE A 5 19.49 -60.28 53.48
N ILE A 6 18.32 -60.70 53.96
CA ILE A 6 17.14 -59.84 54.09
C ILE A 6 17.39 -58.70 55.10
N ILE A 7 18.05 -58.99 56.23
CA ILE A 7 18.41 -57.98 57.23
C ILE A 7 19.44 -56.99 56.66
N LEU A 8 20.47 -57.47 55.95
CA LEU A 8 21.46 -56.62 55.31
C LEU A 8 20.83 -55.70 54.25
N LEU A 9 19.94 -56.25 53.43
CA LEU A 9 19.22 -55.51 52.39
C LEU A 9 18.29 -54.44 53.02
N GLY A 10 17.58 -54.80 54.09
CA GLY A 10 16.76 -53.85 54.85
C GLY A 10 17.58 -52.71 55.42
N LEU A 11 18.75 -53.01 56.01
CA LEU A 11 19.64 -52.01 56.59
C LEU A 11 20.22 -51.04 55.53
N ILE A 12 20.54 -51.55 54.34
CA ILE A 12 20.95 -50.73 53.20
C ILE A 12 19.83 -49.80 52.75
N ILE A 13 18.60 -50.29 52.64
CA ILE A 13 17.44 -49.49 52.23
C ILE A 13 17.13 -48.41 53.28
N THR A 14 17.15 -48.76 54.57
CA THR A 14 16.96 -47.81 55.67
C THR A 14 18.07 -46.76 55.69
N SER A 15 19.32 -47.16 55.48
CA SER A 15 20.46 -46.23 55.38
C SER A 15 20.27 -45.25 54.21
N LEU A 16 19.86 -45.74 53.04
CA LEU A 16 19.59 -44.89 51.87
C LEU A 16 18.46 -43.89 52.13
N LEU A 17 17.38 -44.32 52.80
CA LEU A 17 16.27 -43.47 53.20
C LEU A 17 16.71 -42.38 54.19
N LEU A 18 17.53 -42.74 55.17
CA LEU A 18 18.10 -41.78 56.13
C LEU A 18 18.98 -40.76 55.39
N VAL A 19 19.86 -41.18 54.48
CA VAL A 19 20.67 -40.23 53.70
C VAL A 19 19.80 -39.27 52.89
N LYS A 20 18.72 -39.75 52.24
CA LYS A 20 17.75 -38.88 51.55
C LYS A 20 17.00 -37.92 52.48
N MET A 21 16.81 -38.31 53.75
CA MET A 21 16.11 -37.53 54.74
C MET A 21 16.98 -36.40 55.31
N PHE A 22 18.28 -36.66 55.49
CA PHE A 22 19.25 -35.71 56.04
C PHE A 22 20.03 -34.90 55.00
N CYS A 23 20.03 -35.31 53.73
CA CYS A 23 20.73 -34.60 52.67
C CYS A 23 19.77 -34.05 51.62
N TYR A 24 20.18 -32.96 50.98
CA TYR A 24 19.56 -32.44 49.78
C TYR A 24 20.63 -31.94 48.81
N GLN A 25 20.33 -31.94 47.52
CA GLN A 25 21.26 -31.52 46.48
C GLN A 25 20.83 -30.15 45.95
N VAL A 26 21.79 -29.23 45.84
CA VAL A 26 21.61 -27.95 45.15
C VAL A 26 22.29 -28.04 43.80
N ARG A 27 21.54 -27.77 42.73
CA ARG A 27 22.06 -27.76 41.36
C ARG A 27 22.74 -26.42 41.05
N TYR A 28 23.47 -26.35 39.95
CA TYR A 28 24.14 -25.12 39.52
C TYR A 28 23.16 -24.01 39.09
N ASP A 29 21.94 -24.38 38.72
CA ASP A 29 20.87 -23.50 38.25
C ASP A 29 19.87 -23.13 39.36
N GLU A 30 20.14 -23.53 40.61
CA GLU A 30 19.23 -23.36 41.75
C GLU A 30 19.94 -22.73 42.95
N VAL A 31 19.19 -22.00 43.74
CA VAL A 31 19.61 -21.51 45.06
C VAL A 31 18.67 -22.10 46.11
N ALA A 32 19.26 -22.64 47.18
CA ALA A 32 18.51 -23.15 48.31
C ALA A 32 18.37 -22.09 49.40
N VAL A 33 17.16 -21.94 49.93
CA VAL A 33 16.85 -21.19 51.14
C VAL A 33 16.50 -22.21 52.22
N GLN A 34 17.39 -22.37 53.19
CA GLN A 34 17.24 -23.29 54.31
C GLN A 34 16.77 -22.54 55.55
N THR A 35 15.51 -22.71 55.93
CA THR A 35 14.95 -22.10 57.14
C THR A 35 14.95 -23.09 58.29
N THR A 36 15.27 -22.59 59.49
CA THR A 36 15.26 -23.38 60.73
C THR A 36 14.15 -22.84 61.62
N PHE A 37 13.19 -23.71 61.98
CA PHE A 37 11.96 -23.32 62.69
C PHE A 37 11.23 -22.13 62.06
N ASP A 38 11.13 -22.12 60.73
CA ASP A 38 10.47 -21.08 59.93
C ASP A 38 11.08 -19.67 60.04
N LYS A 39 12.21 -19.52 60.74
CA LYS A 39 13.00 -18.29 60.73
C LYS A 39 13.91 -18.30 59.51
N ALA A 40 13.79 -17.26 58.70
CA ALA A 40 14.64 -17.01 57.55
C ALA A 40 15.56 -15.84 57.89
N ASP A 41 16.87 -16.06 57.76
CA ASP A 41 17.91 -15.05 58.02
C ASP A 41 18.91 -15.04 56.85
N ASN A 42 19.78 -14.03 56.76
CA ASN A 42 20.78 -13.92 55.69
C ASN A 42 21.71 -15.15 55.60
N SER A 43 21.92 -15.83 56.73
CA SER A 43 22.71 -17.07 56.82
C SER A 43 22.02 -18.31 56.23
N SER A 44 20.72 -18.23 55.92
CA SER A 44 19.90 -19.30 55.33
C SER A 44 20.13 -19.51 53.84
N ILE A 45 20.82 -18.58 53.16
CA ILE A 45 21.08 -18.64 51.72
C ILE A 45 22.25 -19.61 51.45
N ARG A 46 22.02 -20.54 50.53
CA ARG A 46 22.94 -21.64 50.21
C ARG A 46 23.14 -21.72 48.70
N GLU A 47 23.96 -20.83 48.14
CA GLU A 47 24.21 -20.74 46.69
C GLU A 47 25.18 -21.78 46.12
N THR A 48 26.09 -22.33 46.94
CA THR A 48 27.09 -23.28 46.43
C THR A 48 26.45 -24.58 45.91
N PRO A 49 26.73 -25.01 44.67
CA PRO A 49 26.22 -26.27 44.16
C PRO A 49 26.82 -27.45 44.94
N GLY A 50 26.02 -28.51 45.14
CA GLY A 50 26.48 -29.73 45.79
C GLY A 50 25.51 -30.31 46.81
N LEU A 51 25.94 -31.38 47.46
CA LEU A 51 25.18 -32.05 48.52
C LEU A 51 25.29 -31.23 49.81
N LYS A 52 24.15 -30.92 50.41
CA LYS A 52 24.04 -30.15 51.65
C LYS A 52 23.26 -30.94 52.69
N TRP A 53 23.64 -30.72 53.94
CA TRP A 53 23.00 -31.34 55.09
C TRP A 53 21.79 -30.51 55.54
N ARG A 54 20.69 -31.19 55.84
CA ARG A 54 19.52 -30.63 56.52
C ARG A 54 19.03 -31.58 57.61
N TRP A 55 18.52 -31.02 58.71
CA TRP A 55 17.71 -31.80 59.63
C TRP A 55 16.36 -32.15 58.98
N PRO A 56 15.78 -33.32 59.29
CA PRO A 56 14.45 -33.67 58.82
C PRO A 56 13.38 -32.71 59.34
N TRP A 57 12.25 -32.73 58.65
CA TRP A 57 11.05 -32.00 59.05
C TRP A 57 10.64 -32.44 60.48
N PRO A 58 10.25 -31.52 61.39
CA PRO A 58 9.87 -30.12 61.18
C PRO A 58 10.97 -29.07 61.41
N ILE A 59 12.21 -29.48 61.70
CA ILE A 59 13.27 -28.54 62.14
C ILE A 59 13.76 -27.65 61.01
N ASN A 60 14.09 -28.25 59.85
CA ASN A 60 14.51 -27.49 58.67
C ASN A 60 13.54 -27.66 57.51
N LYS A 61 13.21 -26.55 56.84
CA LYS A 61 12.58 -26.55 55.51
C LYS A 61 13.59 -26.05 54.48
N VAL A 62 13.57 -26.63 53.30
CA VAL A 62 14.44 -26.22 52.19
C VAL A 62 13.54 -25.87 51.01
N ALA A 63 13.59 -24.62 50.58
CA ALA A 63 13.00 -24.17 49.32
C ALA A 63 14.11 -24.00 48.28
N LEU A 64 13.88 -24.55 47.09
CA LEU A 64 14.79 -24.45 45.94
C LEU A 64 14.20 -23.44 44.96
N TYR A 65 15.00 -22.47 44.56
CA TYR A 65 14.59 -21.44 43.60
C TYR A 65 15.52 -21.42 42.39
N PRO A 66 14.98 -21.35 41.17
CA PRO A 66 15.79 -21.26 39.97
C PRO A 66 16.50 -19.90 39.87
N LYS A 67 17.78 -19.90 39.45
CA LYS A 67 18.57 -18.69 39.15
C LYS A 67 18.35 -18.16 37.73
N ARG A 68 17.76 -18.99 36.85
CA ARG A 68 17.47 -18.63 35.45
C ARG A 68 16.36 -17.58 35.36
N LEU A 69 16.41 -16.83 34.27
CA LEU A 69 15.32 -15.94 33.85
C LEU A 69 14.04 -16.72 33.65
N GLN A 70 12.96 -16.15 34.16
CA GLN A 70 11.59 -16.60 33.97
C GLN A 70 10.92 -15.65 32.98
N VAL A 71 10.23 -16.23 32.01
CA VAL A 71 9.41 -15.48 31.05
C VAL A 71 7.96 -15.62 31.47
N LEU A 72 7.29 -14.49 31.64
CA LEU A 72 5.86 -14.38 31.85
C LEU A 72 5.25 -13.73 30.60
N GLU A 73 4.52 -14.53 29.84
CA GLU A 73 3.64 -14.01 28.80
C GLU A 73 2.25 -13.77 29.37
N ASP A 74 1.69 -12.63 29.07
CA ASP A 74 0.35 -12.27 29.52
C ASP A 74 -0.68 -12.45 28.39
N LYS A 75 -1.96 -12.51 28.77
CA LYS A 75 -3.06 -12.72 27.84
C LYS A 75 -3.15 -11.56 26.86
N ILE A 76 -3.65 -11.89 25.67
CA ILE A 76 -4.01 -10.90 24.67
C ILE A 76 -5.18 -10.07 25.21
N GLU A 77 -5.03 -8.74 25.23
CA GLU A 77 -6.10 -7.81 25.61
C GLU A 77 -6.23 -6.68 24.60
N GLU A 78 -7.45 -6.17 24.46
CA GLU A 78 -7.74 -4.98 23.66
C GLU A 78 -7.53 -3.72 24.49
N LEU A 79 -6.76 -2.79 23.94
CA LEU A 79 -6.46 -1.49 24.51
C LEU A 79 -6.80 -0.41 23.49
N GLN A 80 -7.14 0.78 23.96
CA GLN A 80 -7.21 1.96 23.09
C GLN A 80 -5.93 2.77 23.22
N THR A 81 -5.42 3.23 22.07
CA THR A 81 -4.32 4.18 21.98
C THR A 81 -4.79 5.61 22.28
N ALA A 82 -3.85 6.54 22.43
CA ALA A 82 -4.16 7.94 22.72
C ALA A 82 -4.99 8.63 21.61
N ASP A 83 -4.87 8.14 20.36
CA ASP A 83 -5.66 8.58 19.21
C ASP A 83 -6.99 7.83 19.05
N GLY A 84 -7.39 7.02 20.06
CA GLY A 84 -8.69 6.34 20.10
C GLY A 84 -8.80 5.13 19.19
N LYS A 85 -7.68 4.58 18.70
CA LYS A 85 -7.68 3.35 17.89
C LYS A 85 -7.60 2.14 18.81
N SER A 86 -8.46 1.16 18.57
CA SER A 86 -8.37 -0.12 19.26
C SER A 86 -7.18 -0.93 18.73
N VAL A 87 -6.36 -1.44 19.63
CA VAL A 87 -5.25 -2.34 19.35
C VAL A 87 -5.28 -3.51 20.32
N ILE A 88 -5.02 -4.68 19.79
CA ILE A 88 -4.95 -5.91 20.56
C ILE A 88 -3.47 -6.20 20.82
N VAL A 89 -3.05 -6.14 22.07
CA VAL A 89 -1.63 -6.21 22.43
C VAL A 89 -1.33 -7.45 23.27
N ARG A 90 -0.24 -8.15 22.94
CA ARG A 90 0.38 -9.16 23.78
C ARG A 90 1.68 -8.62 24.33
N THR A 91 1.80 -8.60 25.65
CA THR A 91 3.01 -8.15 26.36
C THR A 91 3.73 -9.35 26.99
N TYR A 92 5.05 -9.22 27.15
CA TYR A 92 5.87 -10.19 27.86
C TYR A 92 6.71 -9.49 28.94
N LEU A 93 7.09 -10.26 29.95
CA LEU A 93 7.92 -9.82 31.06
C LEU A 93 8.99 -10.88 31.32
N THR A 94 10.25 -10.46 31.40
CA THR A 94 11.36 -11.32 31.81
C THR A 94 11.86 -10.89 33.18
N TRP A 95 11.92 -11.85 34.11
CA TRP A 95 12.28 -11.57 35.50
C TRP A 95 13.15 -12.67 36.09
N ARG A 96 13.97 -12.32 37.08
CA ARG A 96 14.83 -13.25 37.82
C ARG A 96 14.73 -13.01 39.31
N ILE A 97 14.99 -14.05 40.09
CA ILE A 97 15.08 -13.96 41.55
C ILE A 97 16.48 -13.44 41.88
N SER A 98 16.58 -12.18 42.33
CA SER A 98 17.86 -11.59 42.73
C SER A 98 18.16 -11.85 44.21
N ASN A 99 17.15 -11.74 45.08
CA ASN A 99 17.28 -12.07 46.51
C ASN A 99 16.32 -13.21 46.89
N PRO A 100 16.82 -14.45 46.99
CA PRO A 100 16.00 -15.61 47.36
C PRO A 100 15.39 -15.51 48.76
N LEU A 101 16.00 -14.76 49.69
CA LEU A 101 15.49 -14.60 51.05
C LEU A 101 14.20 -13.76 51.07
N ASP A 102 14.26 -12.57 50.49
CA ASP A 102 13.11 -11.66 50.38
C ASP A 102 11.96 -12.33 49.59
N PHE A 103 12.32 -13.09 48.55
CA PHE A 103 11.36 -13.88 47.77
C PHE A 103 10.67 -14.95 48.62
N TYR A 104 11.42 -15.68 49.45
CA TYR A 104 10.87 -16.70 50.35
C TYR A 104 9.94 -16.08 51.41
N ILE A 105 10.31 -14.93 51.98
CA ILE A 105 9.52 -14.26 53.02
C ILE A 105 8.20 -13.74 52.45
N THR A 106 8.24 -13.08 51.28
CA THR A 106 7.09 -12.36 50.76
C THR A 106 6.19 -13.22 49.87
N LEU A 107 6.76 -13.87 48.85
CA LEU A 107 5.99 -14.55 47.80
C LEU A 107 5.93 -16.07 48.00
N LYS A 108 6.97 -16.68 48.58
CA LYS A 108 7.14 -18.12 48.86
C LYS A 108 7.22 -19.03 47.63
N SER A 109 6.38 -18.80 46.60
CA SER A 109 6.23 -19.65 45.43
C SER A 109 6.37 -18.88 44.11
N PRO A 110 7.00 -19.47 43.07
CA PRO A 110 6.99 -18.92 41.71
C PRO A 110 5.59 -18.68 41.14
N SER A 111 4.59 -19.48 41.52
CA SER A 111 3.21 -19.28 41.07
C SER A 111 2.61 -17.96 41.57
N GLU A 112 2.92 -17.61 42.82
CA GLU A 112 2.43 -16.36 43.42
C GLU A 112 3.22 -15.17 42.89
N ALA A 113 4.52 -15.34 42.65
CA ALA A 113 5.31 -14.35 41.92
C ALA A 113 4.70 -14.05 40.53
N ASN A 114 4.37 -15.07 39.74
CA ASN A 114 3.70 -14.88 38.45
C ASN A 114 2.36 -14.15 38.57
N ARG A 115 1.56 -14.45 39.61
CA ARG A 115 0.30 -13.74 39.86
C ARG A 115 0.54 -12.26 40.15
N GLN A 116 1.48 -11.93 41.04
CA GLN A 116 1.83 -10.55 41.36
C GLN A 116 2.40 -9.82 40.16
N MET A 117 3.27 -10.48 39.38
CA MET A 117 3.89 -9.88 38.20
C MET A 117 2.87 -9.62 37.10
N SER A 118 1.92 -10.55 36.87
CA SER A 118 0.82 -10.31 35.94
C SER A 118 -0.04 -9.11 36.37
N SER A 119 -0.22 -8.89 37.68
CA SER A 119 -0.95 -7.73 38.19
C SER A 119 -0.22 -6.42 37.92
N ARG A 120 1.09 -6.38 38.14
CA ARG A 120 1.92 -5.20 37.84
C ARG A 120 2.04 -4.93 36.34
N LEU A 121 2.10 -5.97 35.53
CA LEU A 121 2.13 -5.83 34.08
C LEU A 121 0.85 -5.17 33.54
N ARG A 122 -0.32 -5.46 34.12
CA ARG A 122 -1.57 -4.77 33.79
C ARG A 122 -1.55 -3.27 34.07
N GLU A 123 -0.92 -2.84 35.17
CA GLU A 123 -0.77 -1.40 35.48
C GLU A 123 0.08 -0.69 34.41
N ILE A 124 1.09 -1.38 33.88
CA ILE A 124 1.99 -0.87 32.84
C ILE A 124 1.34 -0.83 31.46
N ARG A 125 0.42 -1.75 31.14
CA ARG A 125 -0.35 -1.69 29.90
C ARG A 125 -1.09 -0.36 29.73
N GLY A 126 -1.50 0.27 30.82
CA GLY A 126 -2.07 1.63 30.80
C GLY A 126 -1.10 2.71 30.30
N LEU A 127 0.21 2.46 30.29
CA LEU A 127 1.19 3.34 29.64
C LEU A 127 1.08 3.27 28.12
N ILE A 128 0.76 2.10 27.54
CA ILE A 128 0.60 1.92 26.08
C ILE A 128 -0.54 2.80 25.57
N SER A 129 -1.62 2.94 26.35
CA SER A 129 -2.75 3.81 26.03
C SER A 129 -2.41 5.31 25.98
N LYS A 130 -1.24 5.73 26.48
CA LYS A 130 -0.79 7.13 26.42
C LYS A 130 -0.09 7.48 25.11
N TYR A 131 0.30 6.47 24.33
CA TYR A 131 0.98 6.65 23.06
C TYR A 131 -0.01 6.55 21.91
N ARG A 132 0.33 7.23 20.81
CA ARG A 132 -0.49 7.19 19.59
C ARG A 132 -0.18 5.92 18.79
N PHE A 133 -1.12 5.47 17.97
CA PHE A 133 -0.92 4.28 17.15
C PHE A 133 0.28 4.38 16.20
N ASP A 134 0.53 5.55 15.61
CA ASP A 134 1.65 5.83 14.71
C ASP A 134 3.02 5.82 15.42
N GLU A 135 3.05 5.92 16.75
CA GLU A 135 4.28 5.77 17.56
C GLU A 135 4.53 4.31 17.96
N LEU A 136 3.51 3.45 17.86
CA LEU A 136 3.59 2.02 18.16
C LEU A 136 3.85 1.18 16.91
N VAL A 137 3.24 1.55 15.78
CA VAL A 137 3.32 0.83 14.51
C VAL A 137 3.55 1.83 13.39
N ASN A 138 4.75 1.82 12.82
CA ASN A 138 5.15 2.69 11.73
C ASN A 138 6.18 1.99 10.83
N THR A 139 6.25 2.45 9.59
CA THR A 139 7.30 2.07 8.63
C THR A 139 8.61 2.77 8.98
N ASP A 140 8.54 3.99 9.51
CA ASP A 140 9.71 4.76 9.90
C ASP A 140 10.16 4.41 11.33
N ARG A 141 11.40 3.91 11.47
CA ARG A 141 11.94 3.48 12.76
C ARG A 141 12.15 4.63 13.74
N ASP A 142 12.46 5.84 13.25
CA ASP A 142 12.76 6.97 14.13
C ASP A 142 11.49 7.52 14.81
N SER A 143 10.33 7.25 14.21
CA SER A 143 9.01 7.60 14.77
C SER A 143 8.51 6.61 15.82
N LEU A 144 9.11 5.41 15.90
CA LEU A 144 8.72 4.38 16.85
C LEU A 144 9.23 4.72 18.25
N LYS A 145 8.32 4.71 19.22
CA LYS A 145 8.65 4.93 20.64
C LYS A 145 8.62 3.64 21.46
N LEU A 146 8.62 2.48 20.81
CA LEU A 146 8.58 1.17 21.47
C LEU A 146 9.72 1.02 22.50
N ASP A 147 10.96 1.29 22.11
CA ASP A 147 12.11 1.19 23.02
C ASP A 147 11.96 2.09 24.25
N GLN A 148 11.41 3.30 24.06
CA GLN A 148 11.16 4.24 25.16
C GLN A 148 10.05 3.72 26.09
N ILE A 149 8.99 3.14 25.53
CA ILE A 149 7.88 2.52 26.27
C ILE A 149 8.40 1.35 27.09
N GLU A 150 9.20 0.47 26.49
CA GLU A 150 9.77 -0.71 27.12
C GLU A 150 10.73 -0.32 28.26
N LEU A 151 11.60 0.66 28.05
CA LEU A 151 12.49 1.19 29.08
C LEU A 151 11.71 1.86 30.23
N GLN A 152 10.71 2.69 29.91
CA GLN A 152 9.88 3.34 30.93
C GLN A 152 9.08 2.31 31.75
N ALA A 153 8.52 1.30 31.07
CA ALA A 153 7.84 0.18 31.68
C ALA A 153 8.76 -0.61 32.63
N ALA A 154 9.95 -1.00 32.16
CA ALA A 154 10.93 -1.73 32.95
C ALA A 154 11.38 -0.94 34.18
N ASN A 155 11.65 0.36 34.03
CA ASN A 155 12.07 1.23 35.13
C ASN A 155 10.96 1.43 36.18
N SER A 156 9.73 1.64 35.73
CA SER A 156 8.55 1.77 36.61
C SER A 156 8.35 0.48 37.41
N LEU A 157 8.41 -0.68 36.73
CA LEU A 157 8.22 -1.97 37.36
C LEU A 157 9.33 -2.29 38.37
N ASN A 158 10.60 -2.08 37.99
CA ASN A 158 11.73 -2.30 38.89
C ASN A 158 11.65 -1.42 40.14
N THR A 159 11.18 -0.18 40.02
CA THR A 159 10.97 0.71 41.17
C THR A 159 9.88 0.18 42.09
N ALA A 160 8.74 -0.23 41.53
CA ALA A 160 7.63 -0.79 42.30
C ALA A 160 7.99 -2.10 43.01
N LEU A 161 8.77 -2.98 42.36
CA LEU A 161 9.22 -4.25 42.95
C LEU A 161 10.24 -4.06 44.08
N LYS A 162 11.16 -3.10 43.93
CA LYS A 162 12.12 -2.75 44.99
C LYS A 162 11.41 -2.20 46.22
N GLN A 163 10.42 -1.33 46.03
CA GLN A 163 9.60 -0.80 47.14
C GLN A 163 8.79 -1.90 47.84
N ALA A 164 8.31 -2.89 47.09
CA ALA A 164 7.55 -4.01 47.64
C ALA A 164 8.42 -5.07 48.34
N GLY A 165 9.76 -5.02 48.20
CA GLY A 165 10.66 -5.96 48.86
C GLY A 165 10.49 -7.41 48.41
N TYR A 166 10.16 -7.65 47.14
CA TYR A 166 9.90 -9.01 46.62
C TYR A 166 11.15 -9.82 46.31
N GLY A 167 12.34 -9.21 46.30
CA GLY A 167 13.59 -9.89 45.91
C GLY A 167 13.65 -10.29 44.42
N ILE A 168 12.78 -9.73 43.59
CA ILE A 168 12.72 -9.95 42.14
C ILE A 168 13.34 -8.77 41.41
N GLU A 169 14.08 -9.06 40.35
CA GLU A 169 14.59 -8.08 39.41
C GLU A 169 14.01 -8.35 38.02
N VAL A 170 13.61 -7.29 37.33
CA VAL A 170 13.12 -7.36 35.96
C VAL A 170 14.17 -6.89 34.99
N GLU A 171 14.46 -7.75 34.01
CA GLU A 171 15.45 -7.48 32.98
C GLU A 171 14.81 -6.74 31.80
N SER A 172 13.69 -7.23 31.29
CA SER A 172 12.96 -6.56 30.21
C SER A 172 11.43 -6.72 30.34
N VAL A 173 10.74 -5.66 29.94
CA VAL A 173 9.30 -5.65 29.68
C VAL A 173 9.16 -5.28 28.22
N GLY A 174 8.36 -6.02 27.46
CA GLY A 174 8.19 -5.71 26.05
C GLY A 174 6.85 -6.07 25.47
N ILE A 175 6.64 -5.58 24.25
CA ILE A 175 5.45 -5.90 23.45
C ILE A 175 5.82 -7.05 22.50
N HIS A 176 5.19 -8.21 22.70
CA HIS A 176 5.41 -9.38 21.85
C HIS A 176 4.67 -9.26 20.51
N LYS A 177 3.44 -8.74 20.52
CA LYS A 177 2.62 -8.63 19.31
C LYS A 177 1.58 -7.51 19.45
N ILE A 178 1.38 -6.77 18.35
CA ILE A 178 0.29 -5.82 18.18
C ILE A 178 -0.57 -6.31 17.02
N ILE A 179 -1.87 -6.44 17.25
CA ILE A 179 -2.87 -6.89 16.27
C ILE A 179 -3.92 -5.79 16.16
N LEU A 180 -4.40 -5.51 14.95
CA LEU A 180 -5.52 -4.61 14.75
C LEU A 180 -6.83 -5.41 14.78
N PRO A 181 -7.87 -4.96 15.50
CA PRO A 181 -9.17 -5.58 15.42
C PRO A 181 -9.78 -5.42 14.02
N GLU A 182 -10.62 -6.38 13.64
CA GLU A 182 -11.25 -6.43 12.31
C GLU A 182 -12.10 -5.18 12.04
N SER A 183 -12.83 -4.70 13.05
CA SER A 183 -13.69 -3.51 12.96
C SER A 183 -12.95 -2.20 12.61
N THR A 184 -11.69 -2.06 13.02
CA THR A 184 -10.86 -0.90 12.66
C THR A 184 -10.26 -1.10 11.27
N THR A 185 -9.92 -2.34 10.95
CA THR A 185 -9.31 -2.72 9.67
C THR A 185 -10.26 -2.48 8.49
N GLU A 186 -11.54 -2.83 8.63
CA GLU A 186 -12.57 -2.61 7.61
C GLU A 186 -12.72 -1.12 7.24
N LYS A 187 -12.87 -0.24 8.24
CA LYS A 187 -12.98 1.22 8.02
C LYS A 187 -11.76 1.82 7.32
N VAL A 188 -10.57 1.33 7.65
CA VAL A 188 -9.33 1.76 7.01
C VAL A 188 -9.33 1.33 5.54
N PHE A 189 -9.74 0.10 5.24
CA PHE A 189 -9.86 -0.37 3.86
C PHE A 189 -10.89 0.42 3.05
N GLU A 190 -12.07 0.71 3.60
CA GLU A 190 -13.08 1.56 2.96
C GLU A 190 -12.51 2.95 2.63
N THR A 191 -11.79 3.56 3.58
CA THR A 191 -11.16 4.87 3.39
C THR A 191 -10.06 4.80 2.31
N MET A 192 -9.29 3.70 2.27
CA MET A 192 -8.28 3.47 1.24
C MET A 192 -8.91 3.31 -0.14
N ILE A 193 -10.01 2.54 -0.26
CA ILE A 193 -10.75 2.35 -1.51
C ILE A 193 -11.27 3.70 -1.99
N ALA A 194 -11.99 4.45 -1.14
CA ALA A 194 -12.52 5.77 -1.49
C ALA A 194 -11.42 6.76 -1.90
N SER A 195 -10.27 6.73 -1.21
CA SER A 195 -9.11 7.55 -1.57
C SER A 195 -8.54 7.18 -2.94
N ARG A 196 -8.46 5.87 -3.26
CA ARG A 196 -7.99 5.37 -4.57
C ARG A 196 -8.96 5.69 -5.69
N GLU A 197 -10.26 5.53 -5.46
CA GLU A 197 -11.31 5.92 -6.41
C GLU A 197 -11.26 7.41 -6.70
N ARG A 198 -11.14 8.25 -5.67
CA ARG A 198 -10.98 9.70 -5.84
C ARG A 198 -9.74 10.07 -6.63
N LEU A 199 -8.61 9.39 -6.39
CA LEU A 199 -7.38 9.60 -7.16
C LEU A 199 -7.54 9.19 -8.63
N ALA A 200 -8.21 8.06 -8.90
CA ALA A 200 -8.49 7.59 -10.24
C ALA A 200 -9.45 8.54 -10.98
N GLU A 201 -10.53 8.96 -10.33
CA GLU A 201 -11.50 9.92 -10.86
C GLU A 201 -10.84 11.25 -11.21
N ASN A 202 -10.01 11.80 -10.31
CA ASN A 202 -9.26 13.02 -10.58
C ASN A 202 -8.34 12.86 -11.81
N ALA A 203 -7.64 11.73 -11.93
CA ALA A 203 -6.77 11.46 -13.07
C ALA A 203 -7.56 11.32 -14.39
N LEU A 204 -8.75 10.70 -14.34
CA LEU A 204 -9.66 10.61 -15.49
C LEU A 204 -10.19 11.97 -15.90
N GLN A 205 -10.63 12.79 -14.95
CA GLN A 205 -11.11 14.15 -15.20
C GLN A 205 -10.02 15.03 -15.80
N GLU A 206 -8.79 14.95 -15.27
CA GLU A 206 -7.64 15.67 -15.83
C GLU A 206 -7.35 15.23 -17.27
N GLY A 207 -7.33 13.91 -17.52
CA GLY A 207 -7.15 13.37 -18.87
C GLY A 207 -8.25 13.78 -19.84
N GLN A 208 -9.52 13.80 -19.40
CA GLN A 208 -10.65 14.24 -20.22
C GLN A 208 -10.59 15.75 -20.52
N ALA A 209 -10.23 16.57 -19.53
CA ALA A 209 -10.07 18.01 -19.71
C ALA A 209 -8.96 18.32 -20.73
N GLN A 210 -7.81 17.67 -20.61
CA GLN A 210 -6.70 17.79 -21.56
C GLN A 210 -7.11 17.33 -22.97
N ALA A 211 -7.77 16.17 -23.09
CA ALA A 211 -8.24 15.66 -24.37
C ALA A 211 -9.27 16.59 -25.03
N SER A 212 -10.20 17.16 -24.25
CA SER A 212 -11.19 18.11 -24.74
C SER A 212 -10.54 19.41 -25.24
N ALA A 213 -9.56 19.94 -24.48
CA ALA A 213 -8.79 21.11 -24.88
C ALA A 213 -8.04 20.88 -26.20
N ILE A 214 -7.35 19.75 -26.35
CA ILE A 214 -6.63 19.39 -27.59
C ILE A 214 -7.60 19.28 -28.76
N ARG A 215 -8.75 18.60 -28.58
CA ARG A 215 -9.76 18.46 -29.64
C ARG A 215 -10.35 19.80 -30.06
N SER A 216 -10.64 20.68 -29.09
CA SER A 216 -11.19 22.02 -29.35
C SER A 216 -10.19 22.92 -30.08
N GLU A 217 -8.91 22.85 -29.72
CA GLU A 217 -7.86 23.58 -30.45
C GLU A 217 -7.70 23.02 -31.87
N ALA A 218 -7.67 21.69 -32.01
CA ALA A 218 -7.57 21.04 -33.31
C ALA A 218 -8.76 21.36 -34.24
N SER A 219 -9.99 21.37 -33.72
CA SER A 219 -11.17 21.75 -34.49
C SER A 219 -11.12 23.22 -34.91
N SER A 220 -10.73 24.10 -33.99
CA SER A 220 -10.57 25.53 -34.28
C SER A 220 -9.49 25.79 -35.34
N ALA A 221 -8.36 25.07 -35.27
CA ALA A 221 -7.30 25.15 -36.26
C ALA A 221 -7.77 24.64 -37.64
N ARG A 222 -8.47 23.50 -37.69
CA ARG A 222 -9.08 22.97 -38.92
C ARG A 222 -10.00 24.00 -39.57
N ASP A 223 -10.92 24.57 -38.79
CA ASP A 223 -11.93 25.49 -39.33
C ASP A 223 -11.29 26.79 -39.83
N ARG A 224 -10.24 27.29 -39.14
CA ARG A 224 -9.42 28.42 -39.63
C ARG A 224 -8.76 28.10 -40.98
N ILE A 225 -8.18 26.91 -41.13
CA ILE A 225 -7.51 26.48 -42.37
C ILE A 225 -8.53 26.35 -43.50
N LEU A 226 -9.68 25.72 -43.25
CA LEU A 226 -10.75 25.56 -44.25
C LEU A 226 -11.30 26.92 -44.69
N ALA A 227 -11.63 27.81 -43.73
CA ALA A 227 -12.12 29.15 -44.06
C ALA A 227 -11.10 29.97 -44.87
N PHE A 228 -9.80 29.82 -44.59
CA PHE A 228 -8.73 30.45 -45.37
C PHE A 228 -8.63 29.86 -46.78
N ALA A 229 -8.69 28.53 -46.91
CA ALA A 229 -8.63 27.84 -48.19
C ALA A 229 -9.85 28.18 -49.07
N GLU A 230 -11.06 28.18 -48.51
CA GLU A 230 -12.29 28.57 -49.20
C GLU A 230 -12.25 30.02 -49.67
N ARG A 231 -11.79 30.94 -48.82
CA ARG A 231 -11.62 32.34 -49.21
C ARG A 231 -10.67 32.48 -50.40
N LYS A 232 -9.52 31.79 -50.37
CA LYS A 232 -8.58 31.78 -51.49
C LYS A 232 -9.18 31.16 -52.75
N ALA A 233 -9.86 30.02 -52.63
CA ALA A 233 -10.52 29.37 -53.75
C ALA A 233 -11.59 30.28 -54.37
N GLN A 234 -12.37 30.97 -53.55
CA GLN A 234 -13.40 31.90 -54.01
C GLN A 234 -12.80 33.12 -54.73
N VAL A 235 -11.68 33.65 -54.24
CA VAL A 235 -10.94 34.73 -54.93
C VAL A 235 -10.46 34.24 -56.31
N ILE A 236 -9.86 33.05 -56.38
CA ILE A 236 -9.38 32.48 -57.65
C ILE A 236 -10.53 32.26 -58.63
N ARG A 237 -11.65 31.67 -58.18
CA ARG A 237 -12.85 31.50 -59.01
C ARG A 237 -13.40 32.84 -59.50
N SER A 238 -13.53 33.82 -58.61
CA SER A 238 -14.01 35.15 -58.97
C SER A 238 -13.10 35.87 -59.98
N LEU A 239 -11.77 35.69 -59.88
CA LEU A 239 -10.83 36.19 -60.88
C LEU A 239 -11.03 35.48 -62.23
N GLY A 240 -11.15 34.16 -62.22
CA GLY A 240 -11.41 33.37 -63.42
C GLY A 240 -12.76 33.72 -64.08
N ASP A 241 -13.81 33.90 -63.30
CA ASP A 241 -15.14 34.31 -63.79
C ASP A 241 -15.08 35.71 -64.40
N ARG A 242 -14.31 36.63 -63.81
CA ARG A 242 -14.11 37.98 -64.35
C ARG A 242 -13.37 37.96 -65.67
N GLU A 243 -12.29 37.18 -65.77
CA GLU A 243 -11.53 37.01 -67.02
C GLU A 243 -12.39 36.34 -68.10
N ALA A 244 -13.14 35.29 -67.74
CA ALA A 244 -14.07 34.62 -68.63
C ALA A 244 -15.16 35.59 -69.12
N ALA A 245 -15.75 36.40 -68.24
CA ALA A 245 -16.76 37.38 -68.59
C ALA A 245 -16.26 38.42 -69.62
N GLN A 246 -14.99 38.84 -69.54
CA GLN A 246 -14.38 39.71 -70.56
C GLN A 246 -14.30 39.02 -71.93
N GLN A 247 -13.93 37.74 -71.96
CA GLN A 247 -13.90 36.97 -73.21
C GLN A 247 -15.32 36.73 -73.76
N TYR A 248 -16.29 36.45 -72.89
CA TYR A 248 -17.69 36.35 -73.28
C TYR A 248 -18.24 37.65 -73.86
N ALA A 249 -17.87 38.81 -73.32
CA ALA A 249 -18.23 40.11 -73.89
C ALA A 249 -17.64 40.32 -75.30
N ASN A 250 -16.43 39.81 -75.57
CA ASN A 250 -15.84 39.80 -76.91
C ASN A 250 -16.58 38.85 -77.86
N PHE A 251 -16.95 37.66 -77.38
CA PHE A 251 -17.74 36.69 -78.15
C PHE A 251 -19.17 37.17 -78.45
N ALA A 252 -19.76 38.02 -77.60
CA ALA A 252 -21.08 38.60 -77.82
C ALA A 252 -21.14 39.62 -78.97
N LYS A 253 -19.98 40.07 -79.50
CA LYS A 253 -19.94 40.92 -80.69
C LYS A 253 -20.34 40.17 -81.97
N ASP A 254 -20.12 38.86 -82.01
CA ASP A 254 -20.51 37.97 -83.11
C ASP A 254 -20.79 36.56 -82.54
N GLU A 255 -22.06 36.33 -82.21
CA GLU A 255 -22.53 35.12 -81.53
C GLU A 255 -22.37 33.87 -82.41
N ASP A 256 -22.67 33.99 -83.70
CA ASP A 256 -22.59 32.88 -84.66
C ASP A 256 -21.13 32.43 -84.86
N PHE A 257 -20.20 33.37 -84.97
CA PHE A 257 -18.78 33.07 -85.08
C PHE A 257 -18.21 32.45 -83.80
N ALA A 258 -18.64 32.92 -82.63
CA ALA A 258 -18.21 32.36 -81.34
C ALA A 258 -18.67 30.90 -81.14
N ILE A 259 -19.93 30.58 -81.51
CA ILE A 259 -20.47 29.22 -81.48
C ILE A 259 -19.67 28.31 -82.44
N PHE A 260 -19.33 28.82 -83.62
CA PHE A 260 -18.50 28.09 -84.59
C PHE A 260 -17.10 27.76 -84.04
N LEU A 261 -16.38 28.75 -83.48
CA LEU A 261 -15.07 28.53 -82.88
C LEU A 261 -15.11 27.51 -81.73
N ARG A 262 -16.15 27.55 -80.89
CA ARG A 262 -16.35 26.56 -79.83
C ARG A 262 -16.59 25.15 -80.36
N LYS A 263 -17.36 25.02 -81.44
CA LYS A 263 -17.59 23.74 -82.12
C LYS A 263 -16.28 23.17 -82.68
N ILE A 264 -15.42 23.99 -83.27
CA ILE A 264 -14.09 23.56 -83.76
C ILE A 264 -13.18 23.14 -82.60
N ASP A 265 -13.09 23.93 -81.52
CA ASP A 265 -12.26 23.58 -80.36
C ASP A 265 -12.75 22.28 -79.69
N ALA A 266 -14.07 22.09 -79.60
CA ALA A 266 -14.66 20.84 -79.11
C ALA A 266 -14.31 19.65 -80.02
N LEU A 267 -14.38 19.81 -81.35
CA LEU A 267 -13.94 18.79 -82.30
C LEU A 267 -12.46 18.46 -82.13
N GLN A 268 -11.60 19.48 -82.03
CA GLN A 268 -10.16 19.29 -81.85
C GLN A 268 -9.85 18.50 -80.56
N LYS A 269 -10.48 18.85 -79.44
CA LYS A 269 -10.33 18.12 -78.17
C LYS A 269 -10.86 16.69 -78.21
N MET A 270 -11.95 16.45 -78.96
CA MET A 270 -12.48 15.10 -79.16
C MET A 270 -11.59 14.24 -80.08
N LEU A 271 -10.86 14.86 -81.00
CA LEU A 271 -9.99 14.22 -81.99
C LEU A 271 -8.54 14.02 -81.53
N ASP A 272 -8.17 14.54 -80.36
CA ASP A 272 -6.80 14.52 -79.81
C ASP A 272 -6.31 13.10 -79.43
N HIS A 273 -7.24 12.14 -79.33
CA HIS A 273 -6.95 10.72 -79.25
C HIS A 273 -7.32 10.06 -80.58
N ASN A 274 -6.48 9.14 -81.08
CA ASN A 274 -6.56 8.43 -82.37
C ASN A 274 -7.89 7.63 -82.53
N THR A 275 -9.00 8.35 -82.63
CA THR A 275 -10.37 7.86 -82.47
C THR A 275 -11.09 8.01 -83.80
N THR A 276 -11.42 6.89 -84.42
CA THR A 276 -12.21 6.87 -85.66
C THR A 276 -13.69 7.04 -85.32
N PHE A 277 -14.23 8.23 -85.56
CA PHE A 277 -15.66 8.49 -85.42
C PHE A 277 -16.41 8.07 -86.70
N VAL A 278 -17.41 7.21 -86.57
CA VAL A 278 -18.38 6.90 -87.63
C VAL A 278 -19.66 7.65 -87.27
N LEU A 279 -19.96 8.71 -88.02
CA LEU A 279 -21.08 9.63 -87.74
C LEU A 279 -22.12 9.54 -88.86
N SER A 280 -23.40 9.58 -88.49
CA SER A 280 -24.51 9.80 -89.42
C SER A 280 -24.62 11.29 -89.73
N ALA A 281 -24.88 11.65 -90.99
CA ALA A 281 -24.87 13.04 -91.49
C ALA A 281 -25.92 13.98 -90.83
N GLU A 282 -26.80 13.44 -89.98
CA GLU A 282 -27.96 14.15 -89.44
C GLU A 282 -27.93 14.27 -87.90
N SER A 283 -26.99 13.59 -87.20
CA SER A 283 -27.08 13.43 -85.73
C SER A 283 -26.21 14.37 -84.89
N LEU A 284 -25.41 15.25 -85.49
CA LEU A 284 -24.59 16.21 -84.74
C LEU A 284 -24.61 17.57 -85.42
N GLY A 285 -25.33 18.53 -84.81
CA GLY A 285 -25.39 19.93 -85.23
C GLY A 285 -24.04 20.68 -85.19
N ILE A 286 -22.95 19.97 -84.95
CA ILE A 286 -21.56 20.42 -85.08
C ILE A 286 -21.13 20.48 -86.56
N LEU A 287 -21.77 19.68 -87.44
CA LEU A 287 -21.46 19.59 -88.87
C LEU A 287 -22.50 20.26 -89.78
N ASP A 288 -23.50 20.95 -89.23
CA ASP A 288 -24.58 21.61 -90.00
C ASP A 288 -24.07 22.58 -91.07
N TRP A 289 -22.89 23.15 -90.87
CA TRP A 289 -22.25 24.05 -91.83
C TRP A 289 -21.66 23.33 -93.06
N PHE A 290 -21.30 22.05 -92.95
CA PHE A 290 -20.88 21.22 -94.09
C PHE A 290 -22.08 20.73 -94.92
N ASN A 291 -23.27 20.65 -94.31
CA ASN A 291 -24.50 20.13 -94.93
C ASN A 291 -25.46 21.24 -95.41
N LYS A 292 -25.10 22.53 -95.30
CA LYS A 292 -25.89 23.64 -95.84
C LYS A 292 -25.82 23.66 -97.38
N ASP A 293 -27.00 23.63 -98.01
CA ASP A 293 -27.18 23.76 -99.46
C ASP A 293 -26.63 25.12 -99.97
N PRO A 294 -25.79 25.17 -101.03
CA PRO A 294 -25.18 26.41 -101.54
C PRO A 294 -26.15 27.53 -101.99
N ALA A 295 -27.48 27.31 -101.91
CA ALA A 295 -28.51 28.29 -102.26
C ALA A 295 -29.24 28.94 -101.06
N SER A 296 -28.78 28.72 -99.82
CA SER A 296 -29.29 29.47 -98.66
C SER A 296 -28.56 30.82 -98.52
N PRO A 297 -29.25 31.93 -98.14
CA PRO A 297 -28.69 33.27 -98.21
C PRO A 297 -27.40 33.38 -97.38
N GLU A 298 -26.39 34.00 -97.98
CA GLU A 298 -25.08 34.28 -97.39
C GLU A 298 -25.23 34.77 -95.95
N LEU A 299 -24.44 34.18 -95.04
CA LEU A 299 -24.15 34.83 -93.77
C LEU A 299 -23.61 36.22 -94.12
N PRO A 300 -24.23 37.32 -93.65
CA PRO A 300 -23.71 38.64 -93.94
C PRO A 300 -22.29 38.69 -93.38
N LEU A 301 -21.32 38.95 -94.26
CA LEU A 301 -19.97 39.26 -93.85
C LEU A 301 -20.04 40.45 -92.87
N PRO A 302 -19.22 40.46 -91.81
CA PRO A 302 -19.24 41.53 -90.83
C PRO A 302 -19.07 42.88 -91.55
N GLN A 303 -20.10 43.72 -91.48
CA GLN A 303 -19.95 45.12 -91.83
C GLN A 303 -18.98 45.71 -90.81
N GLU A 304 -17.88 46.25 -91.31
CA GLU A 304 -16.86 46.95 -90.53
C GLU A 304 -17.56 48.01 -89.65
N SER A 305 -17.55 47.81 -88.32
CA SER A 305 -18.16 48.77 -87.40
C SER A 305 -17.36 50.06 -87.43
N GLN A 306 -17.85 51.07 -88.14
CA GLN A 306 -17.36 52.43 -87.96
C GLN A 306 -17.75 52.93 -86.57
N LYS A 307 -16.72 53.18 -85.75
CA LYS A 307 -16.66 53.81 -84.43
C LYS A 307 -16.89 52.93 -83.21
#